data_AF-A0A7S1K399-F1
#
_entry.id   AF-A0A7S1K399-F1
#
_cell.length_a   1.000
_cell.length_b   1.000
_cell.length_c   1.000
_cell.angle_alpha   90.00
_cell.angle_beta   90.00
_cell.angle_gamma   90.00
#
_symmetry.space_group_name_H-M   'P 1'
#
loop_
_entity.id
_entity.type
_entity.pdbx_description
1 polymer ?
#
loop_
_entity_poly.entity_id
_entity_poly.type
_entity_poly.pdbx_seq_one_letter_code
_entity_poly.pdbx_strand_id
1 'polypeptide(L)'
;TNVQDFLQEVAPKVHDRMTECVYPFPITSFELKIKPEHWVSVDVMGKGRAALEAINKEMGLGYDEQDLDYYTRLFRDELKRNPTSIECFDLAQGNSEHSRHWFFNGKLVIDGQDMPETLFQLVKKPFKINPRFSTVAFRDNSSALRGYVHQNVHPSPDVDGKAAPYKSVTKDYDLTFTAETHNFPCGVAPFPGAETGTGGRLRDGAATGQGSLIIAGTAAYCVGALRIPGYDMEWEDSAREW
;
A
#
# COMPACT_ATOMS: atom_id res chain seq x y z
N THR A 1 -37.78 6.79 -27.43
CA THR A 1 -36.98 7.11 -26.23
C THR A 1 -35.59 7.46 -26.71
N ASN A 2 -35.05 8.61 -26.32
CA ASN A 2 -33.71 9.04 -26.72
C ASN A 2 -32.68 8.04 -26.17
N VAL A 3 -31.68 7.63 -26.96
CA VAL A 3 -30.59 6.75 -26.49
C VAL A 3 -29.93 7.34 -25.25
N GLN A 4 -29.84 8.67 -25.19
CA GLN A 4 -29.32 9.40 -24.02
C GLN A 4 -30.13 9.11 -22.74
N ASP A 5 -31.46 9.14 -22.82
CA ASP A 5 -32.35 8.93 -21.67
C ASP A 5 -32.27 7.47 -21.19
N PHE A 6 -32.20 6.53 -22.13
CA PHE A 6 -32.02 5.11 -21.82
C PHE A 6 -30.67 4.85 -21.13
N LEU A 7 -29.59 5.46 -21.60
CA LEU A 7 -28.27 5.34 -20.98
C LEU A 7 -28.25 5.94 -19.57
N GLN A 8 -28.89 7.09 -19.33
CA GLN A 8 -28.96 7.68 -18.00
C GLN A 8 -29.73 6.81 -16.99
N GLU A 9 -30.80 6.14 -17.41
CA GLU A 9 -31.62 5.32 -16.52
C GLU A 9 -31.01 3.93 -16.25
N VAL A 10 -30.43 3.31 -17.29
CA VAL A 10 -29.96 1.93 -17.23
C VAL A 10 -28.50 1.83 -16.82
N ALA A 11 -27.62 2.69 -17.35
CA ALA A 11 -26.18 2.55 -17.12
C ALA A 11 -25.83 2.46 -15.62
N PRO A 12 -26.31 3.34 -14.71
CA PRO A 12 -25.95 3.28 -13.30
C PRO A 12 -26.29 1.95 -12.59
N LYS A 13 -27.16 1.12 -13.19
CA LYS A 13 -27.60 -0.17 -12.64
C LYS A 13 -26.78 -1.37 -13.17
N VAL A 14 -26.01 -1.19 -14.23
CA VAL A 14 -25.38 -2.30 -14.97
C VAL A 14 -23.87 -2.13 -15.21
N HIS A 15 -23.26 -1.05 -14.69
CA HIS A 15 -21.82 -0.89 -14.67
C HIS A 15 -21.33 -0.39 -13.32
N ASP A 16 -20.08 -0.69 -13.00
CA ASP A 16 -19.35 -0.06 -11.90
C ASP A 16 -18.68 1.23 -12.38
N ARG A 17 -19.19 2.37 -11.94
CA ARG A 17 -18.67 3.70 -12.28
C ARG A 17 -17.19 3.92 -11.91
N MET A 18 -16.65 3.12 -10.98
CA MET A 18 -15.26 3.26 -10.52
C MET A 18 -14.28 2.53 -11.44
N THR A 19 -14.72 1.51 -12.16
CA THR A 19 -13.84 0.59 -12.92
C THR A 19 -14.24 0.43 -14.39
N GLU A 20 -15.44 0.82 -14.78
CA GLU A 20 -16.00 0.62 -16.11
C GLU A 20 -16.41 1.95 -16.78
N CYS A 21 -16.49 1.93 -18.11
CA CYS A 21 -16.90 3.08 -18.92
C CYS A 21 -17.96 2.65 -19.94
N VAL A 22 -18.98 3.49 -20.12
CA VAL A 22 -20.10 3.22 -21.02
C VAL A 22 -19.80 3.75 -22.41
N TYR A 23 -19.84 2.87 -23.40
CA TYR A 23 -19.70 3.23 -24.81
C TYR A 23 -21.07 3.24 -25.49
N PRO A 24 -21.52 4.39 -26.05
CA PRO A 24 -22.80 4.46 -26.74
C PRO A 24 -22.80 3.69 -28.08
N PHE A 25 -21.62 3.38 -28.62
CA PHE A 25 -21.42 2.61 -29.85
C PHE A 25 -20.21 1.68 -29.68
N PRO A 26 -20.17 0.53 -30.38
CA PRO A 26 -19.00 -0.35 -30.35
C PRO A 26 -17.72 0.38 -30.76
N ILE A 27 -16.63 0.13 -30.01
CA ILE A 27 -15.31 0.64 -30.38
C ILE A 27 -14.83 -0.03 -31.67
N THR A 28 -14.15 0.74 -32.52
CA THR A 28 -13.59 0.24 -33.79
C THR A 28 -12.09 -0.01 -33.71
N SER A 29 -11.43 0.41 -32.62
CA SER A 29 -10.00 0.28 -32.39
C SER A 29 -9.68 0.33 -30.88
N PHE A 30 -8.60 -0.33 -30.49
CA PHE A 30 -7.97 -0.22 -29.15
C PHE A 30 -6.82 0.79 -29.13
N GLU A 31 -6.59 1.52 -30.23
CA GLU A 31 -5.53 2.53 -30.31
C GLU A 31 -5.80 3.70 -29.37
N LEU A 32 -4.93 3.86 -28.37
CA LEU A 32 -4.96 4.97 -27.43
C LEU A 32 -4.14 6.12 -28.01
N LYS A 33 -4.80 7.24 -28.35
CA LYS A 33 -4.14 8.49 -28.80
C LYS A 33 -3.52 9.28 -27.63
N ILE A 34 -2.93 8.59 -26.67
CA ILE A 34 -2.30 9.20 -25.50
C ILE A 34 -0.85 9.52 -25.85
N LYS A 35 -0.45 10.78 -25.66
CA LYS A 35 0.96 11.18 -25.68
C LYS A 35 1.46 11.23 -24.25
N PRO A 36 2.53 10.51 -23.87
CA PRO A 36 3.09 10.60 -22.53
C PRO A 36 3.42 12.05 -22.19
N GLU A 37 2.99 12.50 -21.02
CA GLU A 37 3.35 13.83 -20.51
C GLU A 37 4.85 13.86 -20.19
N HIS A 38 5.48 15.00 -20.47
CA HIS A 38 6.87 15.22 -20.09
C HIS A 38 6.94 15.67 -18.64
N TRP A 39 7.93 15.16 -17.90
CA TRP A 39 8.27 15.72 -16.60
C TRP A 39 8.76 17.16 -16.73
N VAL A 40 8.63 17.94 -15.66
CA VAL A 40 9.02 19.35 -15.63
C VAL A 40 10.12 19.59 -14.61
N SER A 41 10.92 20.63 -14.83
CA SER A 41 11.88 21.13 -13.85
C SER A 41 11.19 22.17 -12.96
N VAL A 42 11.23 21.97 -11.65
CA VAL A 42 10.62 22.86 -10.66
C VAL A 42 11.63 23.92 -10.27
N ASP A 43 11.34 25.19 -10.57
CA ASP A 43 12.31 26.29 -10.48
C ASP A 43 12.60 26.79 -9.06
N VAL A 44 13.19 25.92 -8.23
CA VAL A 44 13.60 26.23 -6.85
C VAL A 44 14.81 27.16 -6.81
N MET A 45 15.70 27.12 -7.81
CA MET A 45 16.85 28.02 -7.90
C MET A 45 16.42 29.47 -8.17
N GLY A 46 15.43 29.68 -9.03
CA GLY A 46 14.93 31.02 -9.37
C GLY A 46 13.83 31.54 -8.44
N LYS A 47 12.90 30.66 -8.02
CA LYS A 47 11.70 31.06 -7.24
C LYS A 47 11.73 30.57 -5.80
N GLY A 48 12.75 29.81 -5.40
CA GLY A 48 12.86 29.29 -4.05
C GLY A 48 11.68 28.39 -3.68
N ARG A 49 11.27 28.50 -2.42
CA ARG A 49 10.18 27.73 -1.82
C ARG A 49 8.86 27.84 -2.56
N ALA A 50 8.55 28.98 -3.17
CA ALA A 50 7.31 29.19 -3.91
C ALA A 50 7.14 28.23 -5.10
N ALA A 51 8.24 27.75 -5.70
CA ALA A 51 8.15 26.73 -6.74
C ALA A 51 7.69 25.38 -6.19
N LEU A 52 8.14 25.00 -4.99
CA LEU A 52 7.72 23.77 -4.33
C LEU A 52 6.27 23.84 -3.83
N GLU A 53 5.84 24.99 -3.34
CA GLU A 53 4.43 25.21 -2.96
C GLU A 53 3.48 25.06 -4.16
N ALA A 54 3.87 25.60 -5.31
CA ALA A 54 3.09 25.49 -6.54
C ALA A 54 2.95 24.02 -6.99
N ILE A 55 4.06 23.28 -7.09
CA ILE A 55 4.00 21.88 -7.54
C ILE A 55 3.33 20.97 -6.49
N ASN A 56 3.49 21.26 -5.20
CA ASN A 56 2.80 20.54 -4.11
C ASN A 56 1.29 20.63 -4.28
N LYS A 57 0.77 21.83 -4.55
CA LYS A 57 -0.66 22.06 -4.78
C LYS A 57 -1.14 21.45 -6.09
N GLU A 58 -0.38 21.59 -7.17
CA GLU A 58 -0.74 21.10 -8.49
C GLU A 58 -0.85 19.57 -8.52
N MET A 59 0.12 18.87 -7.94
CA MET A 59 0.20 17.40 -7.97
C MET A 59 -0.38 16.73 -6.72
N GLY A 60 -0.78 17.49 -5.69
CA GLY A 60 -1.28 16.95 -4.43
C GLY A 60 -0.22 16.15 -3.67
N LEU A 61 1.00 16.70 -3.53
CA LEU A 61 2.15 15.98 -2.94
C LEU A 61 2.06 15.83 -1.43
N GLY A 62 1.24 16.64 -0.75
CA GLY A 62 1.02 16.55 0.69
C GLY A 62 2.17 17.06 1.55
N TYR A 63 3.07 17.88 1.00
CA TYR A 63 4.16 18.49 1.78
C TYR A 63 3.62 19.43 2.84
N ASP A 64 4.20 19.33 4.04
CA ASP A 64 4.01 20.30 5.10
C ASP A 64 5.07 21.43 5.07
N GLU A 65 5.02 22.32 6.06
CA GLU A 65 5.95 23.43 6.19
C GLU A 65 7.42 22.99 6.34
N GLN A 66 7.66 21.90 7.07
CA GLN A 66 9.00 21.38 7.31
C GLN A 66 9.56 20.73 6.06
N ASP A 67 8.73 19.99 5.32
CA ASP A 67 9.08 19.41 4.02
C ASP A 67 9.48 20.50 3.04
N LEU A 68 8.67 21.56 2.90
CA LEU A 68 8.93 22.68 2.00
C LEU A 68 10.25 23.37 2.34
N ASP A 69 10.52 23.63 3.62
CA ASP A 69 11.77 24.25 4.07
C ASP A 69 12.97 23.33 3.87
N TYR A 70 12.83 22.04 4.17
CA TYR A 70 13.89 21.06 4.00
C TYR A 70 14.25 20.88 2.53
N TYR A 71 13.28 20.60 1.67
CA TYR A 71 13.51 20.40 0.25
C TYR A 71 13.99 21.67 -0.46
N THR A 72 13.51 22.85 -0.05
CA THR A 72 14.05 24.12 -0.58
C THR A 72 15.54 24.23 -0.31
N ARG A 73 15.98 23.99 0.94
CA ARG A 73 17.41 24.02 1.30
C ARG A 73 18.20 22.94 0.59
N LEU A 74 17.69 21.71 0.56
CA LEU A 74 18.33 20.57 -0.11
C LEU A 74 18.62 20.89 -1.59
N PHE A 75 17.61 21.31 -2.35
CA PHE A 75 17.78 21.54 -3.79
C PHE A 75 18.55 22.83 -4.09
N ARG A 76 18.28 23.92 -3.35
CA ARG A 76 18.90 25.22 -3.60
C ARG A 76 20.33 25.33 -3.07
N ASP A 77 20.54 24.94 -1.83
CA ASP A 77 21.75 25.28 -1.08
C ASP A 77 22.77 24.13 -1.14
N GLU A 78 22.31 22.88 -1.07
CA GLU A 78 23.17 21.69 -1.05
C GLU A 78 23.44 21.13 -2.45
N LEU A 79 22.37 20.76 -3.17
CA LEU A 79 22.46 20.15 -4.51
C LEU A 79 22.66 21.17 -5.62
N LYS A 80 22.29 22.44 -5.37
CA LYS A 80 22.45 23.58 -6.29
C LYS A 80 21.84 23.33 -7.67
N ARG A 81 20.66 22.70 -7.71
CA ARG A 81 19.91 22.43 -8.94
C ARG A 81 18.41 22.38 -8.68
N ASN A 82 17.64 22.59 -9.73
CA ASN A 82 16.20 22.36 -9.69
C ASN A 82 15.88 20.85 -9.57
N PRO A 83 14.90 20.45 -8.75
CA PRO A 83 14.32 19.12 -8.82
C PRO A 83 13.48 18.95 -10.08
N THR A 84 13.31 17.71 -10.51
CA THR A 84 12.26 17.33 -11.46
C THR A 84 10.94 17.07 -10.72
N SER A 85 9.82 17.14 -11.44
CA SER A 85 8.51 16.74 -10.89
C SER A 85 8.49 15.28 -10.42
N ILE A 86 9.28 14.41 -11.05
CA ILE A 86 9.43 13.00 -10.65
C ILE A 86 10.12 12.90 -9.28
N GLU A 87 11.22 13.63 -9.08
CA GLU A 87 11.91 13.65 -7.77
C GLU A 87 11.01 14.23 -6.67
N CYS A 88 10.20 15.24 -6.99
CA CYS A 88 9.22 15.76 -6.03
C CYS A 88 8.18 14.68 -5.68
N PHE A 89 7.64 13.98 -6.68
CA PHE A 89 6.67 12.92 -6.41
C PHE A 89 7.27 11.76 -5.60
N ASP A 90 8.49 11.34 -5.91
CA ASP A 90 9.21 10.28 -5.17
C ASP A 90 9.44 10.66 -3.71
N LEU A 91 9.92 11.88 -3.45
CA LEU A 91 10.12 12.40 -2.09
C LEU A 91 8.82 12.44 -1.28
N ALA A 92 7.71 12.84 -1.93
CA ALA A 92 6.39 12.86 -1.30
C ALA A 92 5.92 11.45 -0.87
N GLN A 93 6.07 10.46 -1.75
CA GLN A 93 5.67 9.09 -1.43
C GLN A 93 6.58 8.46 -0.36
N GLY A 94 7.90 8.68 -0.48
CA GLY A 94 8.90 8.15 0.44
C GLY A 94 8.82 8.73 1.85
N ASN A 95 8.38 9.98 2.01
CA ASN A 95 8.26 10.66 3.31
C ASN A 95 6.82 10.77 3.82
N SER A 96 5.83 10.20 3.13
CA SER A 96 4.47 10.11 3.64
C SER A 96 4.40 9.37 4.99
N GLU A 97 3.36 9.66 5.79
CA GLU A 97 3.12 8.92 7.04
C GLU A 97 3.00 7.41 6.82
N HIS A 98 2.38 7.00 5.71
CA HIS A 98 2.20 5.60 5.37
C HIS A 98 3.54 4.88 5.16
N SER A 99 4.53 5.54 4.55
CA SER A 99 5.85 4.96 4.27
C SER A 99 6.83 5.08 5.43
N ARG A 100 6.79 6.21 6.15
CA ARG A 100 7.83 6.55 7.14
C ARG A 100 7.41 6.29 8.58
N HIS A 101 6.11 6.14 8.84
CA HIS A 101 5.54 5.92 10.16
C HIS A 101 6.02 6.97 11.18
N TRP A 102 5.87 8.26 10.85
CA TRP A 102 6.30 9.35 11.72
C TRP A 102 5.56 9.30 13.06
N PHE A 103 4.27 8.95 13.06
CA PHE A 103 3.51 8.83 14.30
C PHE A 103 4.11 7.79 15.26
N PHE A 104 4.51 6.63 14.73
CA PHE A 104 5.11 5.56 15.55
C PHE A 104 6.52 5.90 16.05
N ASN A 105 7.25 6.76 15.33
CA ASN A 105 8.59 7.21 15.71
C ASN A 105 8.60 8.55 16.45
N GLY A 106 7.46 9.23 16.52
CA GLY A 106 7.31 10.54 17.14
C GLY A 106 7.51 10.50 18.66
N LYS A 107 7.95 11.64 19.20
CA LYS A 107 7.98 11.87 20.64
C LYS A 107 6.54 11.97 21.15
N LEU A 108 6.21 11.17 22.18
CA LEU A 108 4.90 11.21 22.82
C LEU A 108 4.95 12.12 24.05
N VAL A 109 3.96 13.00 24.17
CA VAL A 109 3.72 13.82 25.36
C VAL A 109 2.30 13.53 25.84
N ILE A 110 2.16 12.95 27.03
CA ILE A 110 0.86 12.55 27.60
C ILE A 110 0.66 13.38 28.86
N ASP A 111 -0.45 14.13 28.94
CA ASP A 111 -0.77 15.02 30.05
C ASP A 111 0.38 15.98 30.42
N GLY A 112 1.07 16.50 29.40
CA GLY A 112 2.21 17.41 29.55
C GLY A 112 3.53 16.74 29.95
N GLN A 113 3.58 15.41 30.04
CA GLN A 113 4.78 14.67 30.38
C GLN A 113 5.39 13.97 29.17
N ASP A 114 6.70 14.15 28.98
CA ASP A 114 7.47 13.46 27.96
C ASP A 114 7.57 11.97 28.27
N MET A 115 7.16 11.11 27.33
CA MET A 115 7.33 9.67 27.46
C MET A 115 8.75 9.25 27.06
N PRO A 116 9.34 8.26 27.77
CA PRO A 116 10.72 7.85 27.55
C PRO A 116 10.92 7.01 26.28
N GLU A 117 9.86 6.40 25.75
CA GLU A 117 9.90 5.51 24.59
C GLU A 117 8.86 5.96 23.54
N THR A 118 9.19 5.82 22.27
CA THR A 118 8.23 5.96 21.16
C THR A 118 7.34 4.72 21.05
N LEU A 119 6.22 4.81 20.33
CA LEU A 119 5.37 3.64 20.09
C LEU A 119 6.16 2.50 19.42
N PHE A 120 7.02 2.82 18.46
CA PHE A 120 7.81 1.80 17.77
C PHE A 120 8.86 1.16 18.68
N GLN A 121 9.42 1.91 19.63
CA GLN A 121 10.32 1.36 20.64
C GLN A 121 9.58 0.39 21.58
N LEU A 122 8.35 0.74 21.97
CA LEU A 122 7.48 -0.14 22.74
C LEU A 122 7.16 -1.44 21.98
N VAL A 123 6.82 -1.36 20.69
CA VAL A 123 6.60 -2.52 19.81
C VAL A 123 7.85 -3.42 19.71
N LYS A 124 9.05 -2.82 19.67
CA LYS A 124 10.33 -3.56 19.60
C LYS A 124 10.77 -4.15 20.95
N LYS A 125 10.23 -3.68 22.07
CA LYS A 125 10.69 -4.03 23.42
C LYS A 125 10.58 -5.52 23.74
N PRO A 126 9.48 -6.25 23.42
CA PRO A 126 9.40 -7.69 23.65
C PRO A 126 10.52 -8.47 22.96
N PHE A 127 10.84 -8.11 21.71
CA PHE A 127 11.93 -8.74 20.95
C PHE A 127 13.30 -8.45 21.58
N LYS A 128 13.55 -7.21 22.06
CA LYS A 128 14.79 -6.87 22.77
C LYS A 128 14.97 -7.69 24.05
N ILE A 129 13.88 -7.95 24.78
CA ILE A 129 13.91 -8.73 26.03
C ILE A 129 14.13 -10.22 25.73
N ASN A 130 13.51 -10.75 24.68
CA ASN A 130 13.62 -12.18 24.35
C ASN A 130 13.64 -12.43 22.83
N PRO A 131 14.83 -12.45 22.21
CA PRO A 131 14.97 -12.67 20.77
C PRO A 131 15.00 -14.15 20.36
N ARG A 132 14.94 -15.08 21.33
CA ARG A 132 15.39 -16.48 21.17
C ARG A 132 14.80 -17.26 19.99
N PHE A 133 13.59 -16.93 19.55
CA PHE A 133 12.90 -17.66 18.48
C PHE A 133 12.68 -16.83 17.21
N SER A 134 13.08 -15.56 17.17
CA SER A 134 12.92 -14.73 15.99
C SER A 134 14.17 -14.80 15.12
N THR A 135 14.06 -15.35 13.92
CA THR A 135 15.16 -15.38 12.94
C THR A 135 15.16 -14.12 12.08
N VAL A 136 13.99 -13.50 11.86
CA VAL A 136 13.82 -12.19 11.23
C VAL A 136 12.86 -11.34 12.04
N ALA A 137 13.26 -10.12 12.42
CA ALA A 137 12.41 -9.12 13.06
C ALA A 137 12.88 -7.71 12.71
N PHE A 138 11.95 -6.86 12.26
CA PHE A 138 12.18 -5.43 11.97
C PHE A 138 13.30 -5.11 10.96
N ARG A 139 13.58 -6.03 10.03
CA ARG A 139 14.67 -5.89 9.04
C ARG A 139 14.35 -6.50 7.67
N ASP A 140 13.07 -6.75 7.40
CA ASP A 140 12.55 -7.33 6.16
C ASP A 140 11.05 -7.00 6.08
N ASN A 141 10.39 -7.32 4.96
CA ASN A 141 8.95 -7.12 4.73
C ASN A 141 8.07 -8.09 5.55
N SER A 142 8.69 -9.04 6.25
CA SER A 142 7.99 -9.98 7.13
C SER A 142 8.84 -10.30 8.35
N SER A 143 8.20 -10.90 9.35
CA SER A 143 8.89 -11.52 10.47
C SER A 143 9.02 -13.02 10.26
N ALA A 144 10.04 -13.64 10.87
CA ALA A 144 10.22 -15.08 10.82
C ALA A 144 10.54 -15.62 12.21
N LEU A 145 9.90 -16.73 12.55
CA LEU A 145 10.20 -17.52 13.74
C LEU A 145 10.95 -18.79 13.33
N ARG A 146 11.87 -19.22 14.20
CA ARG A 146 12.56 -20.50 14.07
C ARG A 146 11.53 -21.61 13.93
N GLY A 147 11.55 -22.28 12.78
CA GLY A 147 10.62 -23.36 12.49
C GLY A 147 11.24 -24.72 12.73
N TYR A 148 11.00 -25.64 11.80
CA TYR A 148 11.31 -27.04 11.98
C TYR A 148 11.87 -27.66 10.70
N VAL A 149 12.65 -28.72 10.89
CA VAL A 149 13.00 -29.63 9.81
C VAL A 149 11.77 -30.43 9.41
N HIS A 150 11.35 -30.31 8.16
CA HIS A 150 10.26 -31.11 7.63
C HIS A 150 10.54 -31.59 6.20
N GLN A 151 9.80 -32.62 5.83
CA GLN A 151 9.90 -33.25 4.53
C GLN A 151 8.89 -32.60 3.58
N ASN A 152 9.38 -32.05 2.47
CA ASN A 152 8.60 -31.42 1.40
C ASN A 152 8.79 -32.15 0.09
N VAL A 153 7.90 -31.90 -0.86
CA VAL A 153 7.97 -32.45 -2.20
C VAL A 153 8.36 -31.33 -3.16
N HIS A 154 9.52 -31.47 -3.82
CA HIS A 154 10.04 -30.50 -4.79
C HIS A 154 10.23 -31.16 -6.15
N PRO A 155 10.08 -30.42 -7.27
CA PRO A 155 10.54 -30.93 -8.54
C PRO A 155 12.03 -31.23 -8.44
N SER A 156 12.49 -32.32 -9.05
CA SER A 156 13.91 -32.62 -9.11
C SER A 156 14.64 -31.46 -9.82
N PRO A 157 15.72 -30.92 -9.23
CA PRO A 157 16.52 -29.91 -9.91
C PRO A 157 17.11 -30.55 -11.18
N ASP A 158 17.11 -29.78 -12.25
CA ASP A 158 17.41 -30.16 -13.63
C ASP A 158 16.33 -30.93 -14.39
N VAL A 159 15.84 -30.24 -15.40
CA VAL A 159 15.33 -30.80 -16.63
C VAL A 159 15.40 -29.66 -17.62
N ASP A 160 16.28 -29.76 -18.62
CA ASP A 160 16.42 -28.87 -19.77
C ASP A 160 15.07 -28.60 -20.48
N GLY A 161 14.16 -27.83 -19.87
CA GLY A 161 12.76 -27.68 -20.28
C GLY A 161 11.93 -28.98 -20.29
N LYS A 162 12.37 -30.08 -19.67
CA LYS A 162 11.66 -31.38 -19.66
C LYS A 162 10.77 -31.53 -18.42
N ALA A 163 9.88 -32.52 -18.43
CA ALA A 163 9.12 -32.88 -17.22
C ALA A 163 10.04 -33.57 -16.21
N ALA A 164 10.09 -33.08 -14.97
CA ALA A 164 10.83 -33.69 -13.86
C ALA A 164 9.91 -34.42 -12.88
N PRO A 165 10.35 -35.58 -12.35
CA PRO A 165 9.66 -36.20 -11.24
C PRO A 165 9.82 -35.35 -9.97
N TYR A 166 8.77 -35.33 -9.16
CA TYR A 166 8.85 -34.82 -7.81
C TYR A 166 9.65 -35.77 -6.91
N LYS A 167 10.44 -35.20 -6.01
CA LYS A 167 11.18 -35.94 -4.99
C LYS A 167 10.93 -35.36 -3.61
N SER A 168 11.01 -36.23 -2.63
CA SER A 168 10.97 -35.85 -1.23
C SER A 168 12.30 -35.20 -0.82
N VAL A 169 12.25 -34.05 -0.17
CA VAL A 169 13.40 -33.28 0.29
C VAL A 169 13.17 -32.86 1.73
N THR A 170 14.11 -33.19 2.61
CA THR A 170 14.10 -32.72 3.99
C THR A 170 14.86 -31.40 4.07
N LYS A 171 14.21 -30.33 4.54
CA LYS A 171 14.81 -29.02 4.76
C LYS A 171 14.30 -28.39 6.06
N ASP A 172 15.12 -27.52 6.63
CA ASP A 172 14.77 -26.65 7.75
C ASP A 172 14.06 -25.41 7.20
N TYR A 173 12.81 -25.19 7.61
CA TYR A 173 12.03 -24.01 7.21
C TYR A 173 11.63 -23.21 8.44
N ASP A 174 11.92 -21.92 8.39
CA ASP A 174 11.36 -20.96 9.34
C ASP A 174 9.92 -20.60 8.96
N LEU A 175 9.15 -20.16 9.96
CA LEU A 175 7.75 -19.76 9.78
C LEU A 175 7.67 -18.24 9.65
N THR A 176 7.22 -17.77 8.48
CA THR A 176 7.02 -16.35 8.23
C THR A 176 5.62 -15.90 8.66
N PHE A 177 5.54 -14.70 9.22
CA PHE A 177 4.28 -14.07 9.63
C PHE A 177 4.29 -12.60 9.24
N THR A 178 3.28 -12.20 8.48
CA THR A 178 3.01 -10.83 8.08
C THR A 178 1.51 -10.57 8.10
N ALA A 179 1.15 -9.33 8.40
CA ALA A 179 -0.21 -8.82 8.35
C ALA A 179 -0.17 -7.40 7.80
N GLU A 180 -1.08 -7.12 6.87
CA GLU A 180 -1.25 -5.81 6.26
C GLU A 180 -2.73 -5.42 6.30
N THR A 181 -3.00 -4.15 6.04
CA THR A 181 -4.36 -3.63 5.89
C THR A 181 -4.46 -2.84 4.59
N HIS A 182 -5.66 -2.78 3.99
CA HIS A 182 -5.89 -1.98 2.78
C HIS A 182 -7.17 -1.14 2.90
N ASN A 183 -7.28 -0.43 4.01
CA ASN A 183 -8.53 0.17 4.47
C ASN A 183 -9.08 1.23 3.52
N PHE A 184 -8.26 2.23 3.15
CA PHE A 184 -8.72 3.35 2.32
C PHE A 184 -9.15 2.89 0.91
N PRO A 185 -8.35 2.09 0.17
CA PRO A 185 -8.80 1.58 -1.13
C PRO A 185 -10.05 0.69 -1.05
N CYS A 186 -10.17 -0.17 -0.02
CA CYS A 186 -11.38 -0.95 0.21
C CYS A 186 -12.62 -0.08 0.46
N GLY A 187 -12.45 1.11 1.05
CA GLY A 187 -13.55 2.07 1.23
C GLY A 187 -14.00 2.73 -0.08
N VAL A 188 -13.14 2.78 -1.10
CA VAL A 188 -13.43 3.41 -2.40
C VAL A 188 -13.96 2.39 -3.41
N ALA A 189 -13.24 1.28 -3.58
CA ALA A 189 -13.56 0.20 -4.50
C ALA A 189 -13.27 -1.15 -3.79
N PRO A 190 -14.26 -1.75 -3.10
CA PRO A 190 -14.03 -2.86 -2.17
C PRO A 190 -13.37 -4.09 -2.79
N PHE A 191 -13.80 -4.48 -3.99
CA PHE A 191 -13.27 -5.67 -4.66
C PHE A 191 -11.78 -5.53 -5.01
N PRO A 192 -11.36 -4.55 -5.85
CA PRO A 192 -9.94 -4.39 -6.16
C PRO A 192 -9.12 -4.01 -4.92
N GLY A 193 -9.68 -3.26 -3.95
CA GLY A 193 -8.99 -2.98 -2.69
C GLY A 193 -8.67 -4.24 -1.87
N ALA A 194 -9.63 -5.15 -1.71
CA ALA A 194 -9.37 -6.41 -0.99
C ALA A 194 -8.40 -7.32 -1.75
N GLU A 195 -8.50 -7.35 -3.09
CA GLU A 195 -7.62 -8.10 -3.97
C GLU A 195 -6.17 -7.61 -3.87
N THR A 196 -5.92 -6.31 -4.04
CA THR A 196 -4.57 -5.74 -3.99
C THR A 196 -3.97 -5.80 -2.60
N GLY A 197 -4.78 -5.66 -1.55
CA GLY A 197 -4.34 -5.89 -0.16
C GLY A 197 -3.88 -7.33 0.07
N THR A 198 -4.64 -8.31 -0.44
CA THR A 198 -4.22 -9.72 -0.39
C THR A 198 -2.95 -9.96 -1.21
N GLY A 199 -2.88 -9.36 -2.41
CA GLY A 199 -1.75 -9.48 -3.32
C GLY A 199 -0.46 -8.85 -2.79
N GLY A 200 -0.53 -7.69 -2.14
CA GLY A 200 0.60 -7.03 -1.47
C GLY A 200 1.23 -7.95 -0.43
N ARG A 201 0.41 -8.41 0.51
CA ARG A 201 0.81 -9.35 1.55
C ARG A 201 1.35 -10.68 1.00
N LEU A 202 0.82 -11.21 -0.11
CA LEU A 202 1.41 -12.37 -0.79
C LEU A 202 2.84 -12.09 -1.27
N ARG A 203 3.07 -10.92 -1.87
CA ARG A 203 4.38 -10.52 -2.38
C ARG A 203 5.38 -10.32 -1.24
N ASP A 204 4.99 -9.68 -0.14
CA ASP A 204 5.87 -9.50 1.02
C ASP A 204 6.29 -10.82 1.66
N GLY A 205 5.33 -11.73 1.83
CA GLY A 205 5.62 -13.09 2.26
C GLY A 205 6.62 -13.74 1.30
N ALA A 206 6.32 -13.76 0.00
CA ALA A 206 7.17 -14.41 -1.00
C ALA A 206 8.56 -13.78 -1.12
N ALA A 207 8.70 -12.47 -0.88
CA ALA A 207 9.94 -11.71 -0.97
C ALA A 207 10.80 -11.75 0.31
N THR A 208 10.32 -12.37 1.39
CA THR A 208 11.08 -12.47 2.65
C THR A 208 12.39 -13.24 2.45
N GLY A 209 13.51 -12.68 2.89
CA GLY A 209 14.84 -13.27 2.73
C GLY A 209 15.26 -13.39 1.26
N GLN A 210 15.50 -14.62 0.80
CA GLN A 210 15.85 -14.93 -0.59
C GLN A 210 14.71 -15.63 -1.35
N GLY A 211 13.49 -15.50 -0.82
CA GLY A 211 12.32 -16.22 -1.30
C GLY A 211 11.73 -17.09 -0.20
N SER A 212 10.41 -17.04 -0.06
CA SER A 212 9.68 -17.92 0.86
C SER A 212 8.46 -18.56 0.18
N LEU A 213 7.86 -19.55 0.86
CA LEU A 213 6.69 -20.27 0.39
C LEU A 213 5.44 -19.75 1.12
N ILE A 214 4.42 -19.37 0.37
CA ILE A 214 3.12 -19.04 0.94
C ILE A 214 2.36 -20.34 1.24
N ILE A 215 1.98 -20.52 2.50
CA ILE A 215 1.29 -21.74 2.96
C ILE A 215 -0.18 -21.48 3.25
N ALA A 216 -0.49 -20.39 3.95
CA ALA A 216 -1.84 -20.03 4.36
C ALA A 216 -2.01 -18.51 4.42
N GLY A 217 -3.26 -18.06 4.38
CA GLY A 217 -3.63 -16.67 4.56
C GLY A 217 -4.92 -16.55 5.36
N THR A 218 -5.05 -15.44 6.09
CA THR A 218 -6.26 -15.08 6.85
C THR A 218 -6.72 -13.71 6.41
N ALA A 219 -8.04 -13.48 6.42
CA ALA A 219 -8.64 -12.18 6.17
C ALA A 219 -9.53 -11.80 7.35
N ALA A 220 -9.58 -10.50 7.65
CA ALA A 220 -10.44 -9.94 8.66
C ALA A 220 -11.08 -8.66 8.12
N TYR A 221 -12.37 -8.46 8.40
CA TYR A 221 -13.13 -7.30 7.98
C TYR A 221 -13.82 -6.69 9.20
N CYS A 222 -13.73 -5.36 9.30
CA CYS A 222 -14.48 -4.57 10.26
C CYS A 222 -15.23 -3.51 9.48
N VAL A 223 -16.56 -3.60 9.49
CA VAL A 223 -17.47 -2.73 8.72
C VAL A 223 -18.55 -2.18 9.63
N GLY A 224 -19.27 -1.16 9.17
CA GLY A 224 -20.47 -0.67 9.85
C GLY A 224 -21.62 -1.69 9.83
N ALA A 225 -22.77 -1.27 10.36
CA ALA A 225 -24.02 -2.03 10.27
C ALA A 225 -24.32 -2.42 8.81
N LEU A 226 -24.77 -3.65 8.58
CA LEU A 226 -24.96 -4.19 7.23
C LEU A 226 -26.26 -3.70 6.61
N ARG A 227 -27.31 -3.49 7.42
CA ARG A 227 -28.64 -3.02 6.99
C ARG A 227 -29.15 -3.75 5.75
N ILE A 228 -29.18 -5.09 5.83
CA ILE A 228 -29.55 -5.95 4.71
C ILE A 228 -31.05 -5.77 4.41
N PRO A 229 -31.46 -5.40 3.18
CA PRO A 229 -32.87 -5.20 2.85
C PRO A 229 -33.75 -6.43 3.16
N GLY A 230 -34.77 -6.23 4.00
CA GLY A 230 -35.67 -7.30 4.44
C GLY A 230 -35.13 -8.18 5.58
N TYR A 231 -34.00 -7.81 6.18
CA TYR A 231 -33.38 -8.50 7.32
C TYR A 231 -32.88 -7.47 8.35
N ASP A 232 -33.82 -6.78 8.97
CA ASP A 232 -33.53 -5.73 9.95
C ASP A 232 -33.14 -6.33 11.31
N MET A 233 -32.10 -5.76 11.93
CA MET A 233 -31.67 -6.13 13.28
C MET A 233 -32.02 -5.04 14.29
N GLU A 234 -32.43 -5.41 15.51
CA GLU A 234 -32.91 -4.47 16.54
C GLU A 234 -31.90 -3.39 16.94
N TRP A 235 -30.60 -3.66 16.76
CA TRP A 235 -29.51 -2.73 17.09
C TRP A 235 -29.07 -1.85 15.91
N GLU A 236 -29.59 -2.08 14.70
CA GLU A 236 -29.30 -1.26 13.53
C GLU A 236 -30.24 -0.03 13.56
N ASP A 237 -29.74 1.08 14.09
CA ASP A 237 -30.50 2.34 14.18
C ASP A 237 -30.90 2.82 12.78
N SER A 238 -32.20 2.80 12.48
CA SER A 238 -32.74 3.23 11.18
C SER A 238 -32.70 4.75 10.98
N ALA A 239 -32.46 5.55 12.02
CA ALA A 239 -32.49 7.01 11.98
C ALA A 239 -31.11 7.66 11.78
N ARG A 240 -30.01 6.90 11.84
CA ARG A 240 -28.66 7.41 11.55
C ARG A 240 -28.33 7.25 10.07
N GLU A 241 -28.36 8.36 9.33
CA GLU A 241 -27.65 8.46 8.05
C GLU A 241 -26.17 8.77 8.34
N TRP A 242 -25.26 8.12 7.60
CA TRP A 242 -23.82 8.40 7.61
C TRP A 242 -23.45 9.01 6.25
#